data_AF-A0A451CUL8-F1
#
_entry.id   AF-A0A451CUL8-F1
#
_cell.length_a   1.000
_cell.length_b   1.000
_cell.length_c   1.000
_cell.angle_alpha   90.00
_cell.angle_beta   90.00
_cell.angle_gamma   90.00
#
_symmetry.space_group_name_H-M   'P 1'
#
loop_
_entity.id
_entity.type
_entity.pdbx_description
1 polymer ?
#
loop_
_entity_poly.entity_id
_entity_poly.type
_entity_poly.pdbx_seq_one_letter_code
_entity_poly.pdbx_strand_id
1 'polypeptide(L)' 'MKTYEFTVILSDPDIDEPTADAVYAKCADSSIGRSHGTVYVAFDRESTSLDVALHSAIDDVPSWNHAAAR' A
#
# COMPACT_ATOMS: atom_id res chain seq x y z
N MET A 1 10.79 0.74 18.33
CA MET A 1 10.68 0.26 16.94
C MET A 1 11.34 1.29 16.03
N LYS A 2 11.36 1.07 14.72
CA LYS A 2 11.81 2.07 13.73
C LYS A 2 10.70 2.30 12.73
N THR A 3 10.64 3.51 12.19
CA THR A 3 9.82 3.81 11.01
C THR A 3 10.56 3.36 9.76
N TYR A 4 9.87 2.62 8.90
CA TYR A 4 10.36 2.20 7.59
C TYR A 4 9.53 2.91 6.52
N GLU A 5 10.22 3.68 5.70
CA GLU A 5 9.63 4.39 4.57
C GLU A 5 9.78 3.54 3.31
N PHE A 6 8.67 3.22 2.65
CA PHE A 6 8.68 2.44 1.41
C PHE A 6 7.44 2.72 0.56
N THR A 7 7.47 2.23 -0.68
CA THR A 7 6.37 2.39 -1.64
C THR A 7 6.00 1.06 -2.26
N VAL A 8 4.71 0.73 -2.25
CA VAL A 8 4.14 -0.40 -2.97
C VAL A 8 3.57 0.11 -4.28
N ILE A 9 4.08 -0.41 -5.39
CA ILE A 9 3.62 -0.08 -6.75
C ILE A 9 2.51 -1.02 -7.15
N LEU A 10 1.43 -0.47 -7.71
CA LEU A 10 0.26 -1.24 -8.12
C LEU A 10 0.28 -1.48 -9.61
N SER A 11 0.12 -2.75 -9.97
CA SER A 11 0.12 -3.17 -11.37
C SER A 11 -1.18 -2.81 -12.09
N ASP A 12 -2.26 -2.57 -11.33
CA ASP A 12 -3.55 -2.11 -11.85
C ASP A 12 -3.75 -0.61 -11.50
N PRO A 13 -3.86 0.28 -12.51
CA PRO A 13 -3.96 1.71 -12.30
C PRO A 13 -5.36 2.20 -11.90
N ASP A 14 -6.39 1.35 -11.93
CA ASP A 14 -7.76 1.75 -11.57
C ASP A 14 -8.05 1.46 -10.09
N ILE A 15 -7.55 2.34 -9.22
CA ILE A 15 -8.11 2.51 -7.87
C ILE A 15 -9.26 3.51 -7.98
N ASP A 16 -10.47 3.04 -7.73
CA ASP A 16 -11.62 3.93 -7.54
C ASP A 16 -11.60 4.57 -6.14
N GLU A 17 -12.37 5.65 -6.00
CA GLU A 17 -12.46 6.41 -4.75
C GLU A 17 -12.87 5.55 -3.54
N PRO A 18 -13.84 4.61 -3.64
CA PRO A 18 -14.17 3.68 -2.55
C PRO A 18 -12.99 2.80 -2.11
N THR A 19 -12.16 2.33 -3.06
CA THR A 19 -10.98 1.54 -2.74
C THR A 19 -9.91 2.39 -2.07
N ALA A 20 -9.73 3.63 -2.51
CA ALA A 20 -8.82 4.58 -1.87
C ALA A 20 -9.24 4.86 -0.42
N ASP A 21 -10.52 5.12 -0.19
CA ASP A 21 -11.09 5.34 1.15
C ASP A 21 -10.92 4.13 2.06
N ALA A 22 -11.12 2.92 1.54
CA ALA A 22 -10.91 1.69 2.30
C ALA A 22 -9.45 1.51 2.75
N VAL A 23 -8.49 1.88 1.89
CA VAL A 23 -7.07 1.87 2.23
C VAL A 23 -6.77 2.92 3.28
N TYR A 24 -7.25 4.16 3.14
CA TYR A 24 -7.05 5.20 4.15
C TYR A 24 -7.70 4.86 5.49
N ALA A 25 -8.86 4.20 5.49
CA ALA A 25 -9.52 3.75 6.71
C ALA A 25 -8.74 2.66 7.46
N LYS A 26 -7.97 1.84 6.74
CA LYS A 26 -7.22 0.71 7.32
C LYS A 26 -5.75 1.04 7.60
N CYS A 27 -5.12 1.83 6.74
CA CYS A 27 -3.71 2.19 6.79
C CYS A 27 -3.55 3.69 7.04
N ALA A 28 -3.59 4.11 8.31
CA ALA A 28 -3.42 5.51 8.68
C ALA A 28 -2.00 6.06 8.42
N ASP A 29 -1.03 5.16 8.25
CA ASP A 29 0.38 5.44 7.94
C ASP A 29 0.68 5.45 6.44
N SER A 30 -0.36 5.60 5.61
CA SER A 30 -0.24 5.46 4.16
C SER A 30 -0.72 6.68 3.39
N SER A 31 -0.19 6.83 2.17
CA SER A 31 -0.59 7.86 1.20
C SER A 31 -0.67 7.26 -0.20
N ILE A 32 -1.83 7.38 -0.83
CA ILE A 32 -2.05 6.94 -2.22
C ILE A 32 -1.68 8.07 -3.16
N GLY A 33 -0.88 7.77 -4.17
CA GLY A 33 -0.52 8.71 -5.21
C GLY A 33 -0.55 8.08 -6.59
N ARG A 34 -0.52 8.94 -7.60
CA ARG A 34 -0.40 8.54 -9.01
C ARG A 34 0.71 9.32 -9.66
N SER A 35 1.64 8.62 -10.30
CA SER A 35 2.76 9.21 -11.03
C SER A 35 2.91 8.53 -12.38
N HIS A 36 2.92 9.31 -13.47
CA HIS A 36 3.04 8.80 -14.84
C HIS A 36 2.09 7.63 -15.17
N GLY A 37 0.85 7.69 -14.68
CA GLY A 37 -0.16 6.65 -14.89
C GLY A 37 -0.06 5.44 -13.95
N THR A 38 1.01 5.33 -13.16
CA THR A 38 1.22 4.28 -12.15
C THR A 38 0.64 4.72 -10.82
N VAL A 39 -0.20 3.88 -10.21
CA VAL A 39 -0.71 4.09 -8.86
C VAL A 39 0.23 3.45 -7.85
N TYR A 40 0.44 4.12 -6.74
CA TYR A 40 1.30 3.64 -5.67
C TYR A 40 0.73 3.99 -4.31
N VAL A 41 1.17 3.26 -3.29
CA VAL A 41 0.93 3.60 -1.89
C VAL A 41 2.25 3.70 -1.16
N ALA A 42 2.53 4.90 -0.66
CA ALA A 42 3.65 5.20 0.20
C ALA A 42 3.27 4.89 1.65
N PHE A 43 4.19 4.32 2.40
CA PHE A 43 4.00 3.95 3.81
C PHE A 43 5.12 4.52 4.68
N ASP A 44 4.73 4.99 5.86
CA ASP A 44 5.60 5.41 6.97
C ASP A 44 5.38 4.45 8.15
N ARG A 45 5.77 3.18 7.97
CA ARG A 45 5.37 2.05 8.83
C ARG A 45 6.27 1.90 10.05
N GLU A 46 5.72 1.98 11.26
CA GLU A 46 6.47 1.64 12.48
C GLU A 46 6.52 0.11 12.67
N SER A 47 7.72 -0.47 12.74
CA SER A 47 7.89 -1.92 12.88
C SER A 47 9.19 -2.33 13.60
N THR A 48 9.29 -3.61 13.95
CA THR A 48 10.49 -4.23 14.52
C THR A 48 11.54 -4.55 13.46
N SER A 49 11.13 -4.77 12.21
CA SER A 49 12.01 -5.05 11.06
C SER A 49 11.34 -4.60 9.74
N LEU A 50 12.15 -4.44 8.69
CA LEU A 50 11.65 -4.11 7.35
C LEU A 50 10.74 -5.22 6.80
N ASP A 51 11.12 -6.49 6.96
CA ASP A 51 10.31 -7.62 6.49
C ASP A 51 8.93 -7.63 7.13
N VAL A 52 8.85 -7.40 8.44
CA VAL A 52 7.55 -7.31 9.16
C VAL A 52 6.75 -6.08 8.69
N ALA A 53 7.43 -4.96 8.41
CA ALA A 53 6.77 -3.76 7.85
C ALA A 53 6.14 -4.05 6.48
N LEU A 54 6.88 -4.71 5.58
CA LEU A 54 6.41 -5.06 4.24
C LEU A 54 5.25 -6.08 4.28
N HIS A 55 5.41 -7.15 5.05
CA HIS A 55 4.37 -8.18 5.15
C HIS A 55 3.08 -7.63 5.76
N SER A 56 3.17 -6.82 6.83
CA SER A 56 1.99 -6.15 7.37
C SER A 56 1.33 -5.21 6.36
N ALA A 57 2.10 -4.47 5.56
CA ALA A 57 1.52 -3.57 4.55
C ALA A 57 0.78 -4.32 3.44
N ILE A 58 1.29 -5.48 3.03
CA ILE A 58 0.63 -6.33 2.05
C ILE A 58 -0.65 -6.95 2.65
N ASP A 59 -0.60 -7.47 3.87
CA ASP A 59 -1.77 -8.03 4.58
C ASP A 59 -2.82 -6.96 4.87
N ASP A 60 -2.38 -5.71 5.05
CA ASP A 60 -3.26 -4.59 5.28
C ASP A 60 -4.05 -4.19 4.03
N VAL A 61 -3.71 -4.68 2.84
CA VAL A 61 -4.40 -4.38 1.60
C VAL A 61 -5.11 -5.61 1.02
N PRO A 62 -6.27 -6.04 1.58
CA PRO A 62 -6.81 -7.38 1.37
C PRO A 62 -7.68 -7.52 0.11
N SER A 63 -7.66 -6.55 -0.79
CA SER A 63 -8.53 -6.54 -1.98
C SER A 63 -7.82 -6.27 -3.31
N TRP A 64 -6.51 -6.03 -3.33
CA TRP A 64 -5.75 -5.85 -4.58
C TRP A 64 -5.28 -7.15 -5.24
N ASN A 65 -5.57 -8.30 -4.62
CA ASN A 65 -5.10 -9.61 -5.08
C ASN A 65 -5.81 -10.14 -6.35
N HIS A 66 -6.30 -9.27 -7.23
CA HIS A 66 -6.75 -9.64 -8.58
C HIS A 66 -5.74 -9.32 -9.69
N ALA A 67 -4.55 -8.79 -9.39
CA ALA A 67 -3.57 -8.42 -10.41
C ALA A 67 -2.08 -8.65 -10.05
N ALA A 68 -1.73 -9.74 -9.37
CA ALA A 68 -0.33 -10.14 -9.18
C ALA A 68 -0.09 -11.63 -9.48
N ALA A 69 -0.55 -12.10 -10.63
CA ALA A 69 -0.10 -13.35 -11.24
C ALA A 69 -0.43 -13.37 -12.75
N ARG A 70 0.43 -12.77 -13.57
CA ARG A 70 0.62 -13.17 -14.97
C ARG A 70 1.97 -12.70 -15.48
#